data_AF-D3IMU0-F1
#
_entry.id   AF-D3IMU0-F1
#
_cell.length_a   1.000
_cell.length_b   1.000
_cell.length_c   1.000
_cell.angle_alpha   90.00
_cell.angle_beta   90.00
_cell.angle_gamma   90.00
#
_symmetry.space_group_name_H-M   'P 1'
#
loop_
_entity.id
_entity.type
_entity.pdbx_description
1 polymer ?
#
loop_
_entity_poly.entity_id
_entity_poly.type
_entity_poly.pdbx_seq_one_letter_code
_entity_poly.pdbx_strand_id
1 'polypeptide(L)' 'MHHQHDLAGRLTYSRYPDGSWEAWEYDRAGRLCKASDPHGETLFERD' A
#
# COMPACT_ATOMS: atom_id res chain seq x y z
N MET A 1 -8.90 -2.99 -13.24
CA MET A 1 -8.16 -3.03 -11.98
C MET A 1 -6.75 -2.55 -12.29
N HIS A 2 -6.21 -1.61 -11.51
CA HIS A 2 -4.89 -1.04 -11.76
C HIS A 2 -4.01 -1.29 -10.54
N HIS A 3 -2.84 -1.89 -10.76
CA HIS A 3 -1.93 -2.27 -9.69
C HIS A 3 -0.55 -1.68 -10.01
N GLN A 4 0.06 -1.02 -9.03
CA GLN A 4 1.43 -0.54 -9.13
C GLN A 4 2.29 -1.33 -8.17
N HIS A 5 3.45 -1.76 -8.66
CA HIS A 5 4.40 -2.53 -7.89
C HIS A 5 5.73 -1.76 -7.79
N ASP A 6 6.44 -1.95 -6.70
CA ASP A 6 7.81 -1.45 -6.56
C ASP A 6 8.80 -2.30 -7.37
N LEU A 7 10.07 -1.88 -7.39
CA LEU A 7 11.17 -2.59 -8.06
C LEU A 7 11.36 -4.03 -7.55
N ALA A 8 11.01 -4.31 -6.29
CA ALA A 8 11.02 -5.66 -5.72
C ALA A 8 9.74 -6.46 -6.00
N GLY A 9 8.79 -5.92 -6.79
CA GLY A 9 7.55 -6.59 -7.17
C GLY A 9 6.46 -6.58 -6.09
N ARG A 10 6.59 -5.75 -5.05
CA ARG A 10 5.55 -5.62 -4.01
C ARG A 10 4.51 -4.59 -4.42
N LEU A 11 3.24 -4.87 -4.10
CA LEU A 11 2.11 -4.01 -4.44
C LEU A 11 2.12 -2.72 -3.61
N THR A 12 2.39 -1.58 -4.25
CA THR A 12 2.39 -0.26 -3.59
C THR A 12 1.08 0.48 -3.77
N TYR A 13 0.28 0.10 -4.77
CA TYR A 13 -1.03 0.70 -5.02
C TYR A 13 -1.93 -0.27 -5.77
N SER A 14 -3.19 -0.33 -5.39
CA SER A 14 -4.22 -1.10 -6.07
C SER A 14 -5.48 -0.25 -6.19
N ARG A 15 -6.07 -0.21 -7.39
CA ARG A 15 -7.35 0.45 -7.64
C ARG A 15 -8.32 -0.54 -8.27
N TYR A 16 -9.46 -0.67 -7.62
CA TYR A 16 -10.51 -1.58 -7.98
C TYR A 16 -11.55 -0.90 -8.87
N PRO A 17 -12.35 -1.67 -9.64
CA PRO A 17 -13.29 -1.12 -10.61
C PRO A 17 -14.55 -0.51 -9.98
N ASP A 18 -14.85 -0.82 -8.73
CA ASP A 18 -15.86 -0.17 -7.88
C ASP A 18 -15.44 1.23 -7.40
N GLY A 19 -14.19 1.63 -7.67
CA GLY A 19 -13.66 2.96 -7.35
C GLY A 19 -12.89 3.01 -6.03
N SER A 20 -12.93 1.94 -5.23
CA SER A 20 -12.06 1.79 -4.07
C SER A 20 -10.59 1.66 -4.49
N TRP A 21 -9.70 2.09 -3.60
CA TRP A 21 -8.26 2.02 -3.81
C TRP A 21 -7.54 1.74 -2.50
N GLU A 22 -6.36 1.18 -2.60
CA GLU A 22 -5.50 0.89 -1.47
C GLU A 22 -4.06 1.22 -1.88
N ALA A 23 -3.29 1.76 -0.95
CA ALA A 23 -1.89 2.09 -1.12
C ALA A 23 -1.08 1.55 0.06
N TRP A 24 0.12 1.06 -0.23
CA TRP A 24 1.01 0.49 0.77
C TRP A 24 2.42 1.03 0.58
N GLU A 25 3.05 1.42 1.69
CA GLU A 25 4.46 1.80 1.72
C GLU A 25 5.26 0.81 2.52
N TYR A 26 6.41 0.42 1.97
CA TYR A 26 7.31 -0.54 2.56
C TYR A 26 8.61 0.14 2.97
N ASP A 27 9.15 -0.26 4.12
CA ASP A 27 10.48 0.16 4.56
C ASP A 27 11.59 -0.49 3.70
N ARG A 28 12.84 -0.08 3.90
CA ARG A 28 13.98 -0.63 3.16
C ARG A 28 14.19 -2.13 3.38
N ALA A 29 13.80 -2.65 4.55
CA ALA A 29 13.76 -4.08 4.86
C ALA A 29 12.54 -4.80 4.26
N GLY A 30 11.63 -4.06 3.62
CA GLY A 30 10.47 -4.57 2.92
C GLY A 30 9.27 -4.93 3.77
N ARG A 31 9.21 -4.37 4.97
CA ARG A 31 8.05 -4.52 5.84
C ARG A 31 7.09 -3.38 5.57
N LEU A 32 5.79 -3.66 5.69
CA LEU A 32 4.76 -2.64 5.56
C LEU A 32 4.90 -1.62 6.70
N CYS A 33 5.02 -0.35 6.35
CA CYS A 33 5.14 0.77 7.29
C CYS A 33 3.88 1.63 7.27
N LYS A 34 3.20 1.75 6.12
CA LYS A 34 1.98 2.53 5.98
C LYS A 34 1.00 1.83 5.03
N ALA A 35 -0.27 1.84 5.38
CA ALA A 35 -1.38 1.50 4.50
C ALA A 35 -2.32 2.70 4.41
N SER A 36 -2.83 2.99 3.23
CA SER A 36 -3.75 4.11 2.99
C SER A 36 -4.88 3.64 2.10
N ASP A 37 -6.11 3.92 2.50
CA ASP A 37 -7.32 3.48 1.84
C ASP A 37 -8.37 4.61 1.95
N PRO A 38 -9.51 4.56 1.23
CA PRO A 38 -10.51 5.61 1.28
C PRO A 38 -11.13 5.84 2.65
N HIS A 39 -10.97 4.93 3.63
CA HIS A 39 -11.43 5.12 5.00
C HIS A 39 -10.39 5.80 5.89
N GLY A 40 -9.11 5.86 5.48
CA GLY A 40 -8.06 6.55 6.21
C GLY A 40 -6.66 5.99 5.96
N GLU A 41 -5.72 6.46 6.77
CA GLU A 41 -4.34 5.99 6.76
C GLU A 41 -3.99 5.26 8.06
N THR A 42 -3.41 4.07 7.93
CA THR A 42 -2.90 3.26 9.03
C THR A 42 -1.38 3.25 8.98
N LEU A 43 -0.76 3.73 10.06
CA LEU A 43 0.69 3.69 10.24
C LEU A 43 1.05 2.50 11.14
N PHE A 44 1.95 1.65 10.65
CA PHE A 44 2.49 0.53 11.40
C PHE A 44 3.77 0.97 12.09
N GLU A 45 3.63 1.58 13.27
CA GLU A 45 4.76 1.82 14.16
C GLU A 45 5.07 0.52 14.91
N ARG A 46 6.31 0.05 14.81
CA ARG A 46 6.80 -1.12 15.55
C ARG A 46 7.95 -0.68 16.44
N ASP A 47 7.72 -0.72 17.75
CA ASP A 47 8.72 -0.66 18.82
C ASP A 47 9.66 -1.87 18.78
#